data_AF-A0A933JJG6-F1
#
_entry.id   AF-A0A933JJG6-F1
#
_cell.length_a   1.000
_cell.length_b   1.000
_cell.length_c   1.000
_cell.angle_alpha   90.00
_cell.angle_beta   90.00
_cell.angle_gamma   90.00
#
_symmetry.space_group_name_H-M   'P 1'
#
loop_
_entity.id
_entity.type
_entity.pdbx_description
1 polymer ?
#
loop_
_entity_poly.entity_id
_entity_poly.type
_entity_poly.pdbx_seq_one_letter_code
_entity_poly.pdbx_strand_id
1 'polypeptide(L)'
;MSLKKGLTYLVESPEDSSVLLALDARVHDGLIDWFDTVRDRAFPIKSSKDQPDGLEVVTERATYRFKRLTKDLYDSTVVAKVTGSRPFATTEELQEFYRKFSR
;
A
#
# COMPACT_ATOMS: atom_id res chain seq x y z
N MET A 1 -9.99 2.86 -10.13
CA MET A 1 -10.05 1.48 -9.70
C MET A 1 -10.10 1.46 -8.19
N SER A 2 -11.14 0.87 -7.59
CA SER A 2 -11.24 0.73 -6.14
C SER A 2 -10.16 -0.23 -5.60
N LEU A 3 -9.74 0.00 -4.36
CA LEU A 3 -8.88 -0.93 -3.63
C LEU A 3 -9.59 -2.28 -3.46
N LYS A 4 -8.86 -3.37 -3.66
CA LYS A 4 -9.36 -4.74 -3.61
C LYS A 4 -8.93 -5.38 -2.31
N LYS A 5 -9.89 -5.99 -1.61
CA LYS A 5 -9.64 -6.76 -0.39
C LYS A 5 -8.62 -7.86 -0.63
N GLY A 6 -7.69 -8.05 0.32
CA GLY A 6 -6.69 -9.12 0.29
C GLY A 6 -5.54 -8.91 -0.69
N LEU A 7 -5.42 -7.72 -1.28
CA LEU A 7 -4.23 -7.29 -2.01
C LEU A 7 -3.38 -6.35 -1.14
N THR A 8 -2.06 -6.51 -1.27
CA THR A 8 -1.07 -5.58 -0.76
C THR A 8 -0.74 -4.56 -1.83
N TYR A 9 -0.61 -3.31 -1.41
CA TYR A 9 -0.27 -2.17 -2.25
C TYR A 9 1.10 -1.62 -1.86
N LEU A 10 1.88 -1.19 -2.85
CA LEU A 10 2.96 -0.24 -2.64
C LEU A 10 2.33 1.12 -2.38
N VAL A 11 2.83 1.81 -1.35
CA VAL A 11 2.42 3.17 -1.03
C VAL A 11 3.55 4.13 -1.37
N GLU A 12 3.24 5.14 -2.17
CA GLU A 12 4.15 6.25 -2.43
C GLU A 12 3.54 7.54 -1.89
N SER A 13 4.34 8.30 -1.13
CA SER A 13 3.99 9.63 -0.68
C SER A 13 5.24 10.52 -0.69
N PRO A 14 5.20 11.69 -1.34
CA PRO A 14 6.27 12.68 -1.25
C PRO A 14 6.48 13.20 0.17
N GLU A 15 5.40 13.31 0.94
CA GLU A 15 5.41 13.89 2.30
C GLU A 15 5.67 12.84 3.40
N ASP A 16 5.38 11.55 3.13
CA ASP A 16 5.59 10.45 4.08
C ASP A 16 6.39 9.30 3.44
N SER A 17 7.71 9.43 3.43
CA SER A 17 8.63 8.42 2.90
C SER A 17 8.80 7.19 3.80
N SER A 18 8.18 7.19 4.98
CA SER A 18 8.27 6.08 5.95
C SER A 18 7.32 4.93 5.63
N VAL A 19 6.29 5.18 4.81
CA VAL A 19 5.31 4.18 4.40
C VAL A 19 5.71 3.59 3.07
N LEU A 20 5.76 2.25 3.02
CA LEU A 20 6.12 1.53 1.80
C LEU A 20 5.03 0.58 1.36
N LEU A 21 4.30 -0.02 2.29
CA LEU A 21 3.30 -1.03 2.02
C LEU A 21 1.98 -0.67 2.69
N ALA A 22 0.89 -1.07 2.06
CA ALA A 22 -0.45 -1.04 2.64
C ALA A 22 -1.11 -2.42 2.49
N LEU A 23 -1.42 -3.02 3.63
CA LEU A 23 -2.20 -4.24 3.75
C LEU A 23 -3.64 -3.87 4.13
N ASP A 24 -4.61 -4.60 3.60
CA ASP A 24 -6.05 -4.36 3.78
C ASP A 24 -6.51 -2.93 3.58
N ALA A 25 -5.91 -2.25 2.60
CA ALA A 25 -6.28 -0.88 2.31
C ALA A 25 -7.76 -0.80 1.89
N ARG A 26 -8.53 0.03 2.60
CA ARG A 26 -9.98 0.18 2.43
C ARG A 26 -10.34 1.65 2.41
N VAL A 27 -11.29 2.00 1.54
CA VAL A 27 -11.96 3.30 1.55
C VAL A 27 -13.38 3.07 2.01
N HIS A 28 -13.78 3.71 3.10
CA HIS A 28 -15.14 3.64 3.63
C HIS A 28 -15.48 4.92 4.38
N ASP A 29 -16.74 5.35 4.34
CA ASP A 29 -17.25 6.49 5.12
C ASP A 29 -16.40 7.78 5.04
N GLY A 30 -15.79 8.05 3.88
CA GLY A 30 -14.92 9.21 3.68
C GLY A 30 -13.52 9.08 4.31
N LEU A 31 -13.15 7.90 4.78
CA LEU A 31 -11.84 7.56 5.32
C LEU A 31 -11.09 6.60 4.40
N ILE A 32 -9.76 6.67 4.45
CA ILE A 32 -8.85 5.64 3.96
C ILE A 32 -8.16 5.02 5.18
N ASP A 33 -8.18 3.70 5.30
CA ASP A 33 -7.45 2.97 6.34
C ASP A 33 -6.65 1.80 5.76
N TRP A 34 -5.52 1.47 6.40
CA TRP A 34 -4.67 0.33 6.06
C TRP A 34 -3.69 -0.02 7.20
N PHE A 35 -3.14 -1.23 7.17
CA PHE A 35 -2.02 -1.63 8.03
C PHE A 35 -0.69 -1.47 7.27
N ASP A 36 0.27 -0.70 7.82
CA ASP A 36 1.53 -0.36 7.14
C ASP A 36 2.70 -1.32 7.43
N THR A 37 2.40 -2.52 7.97
CA THR A 37 3.32 -3.52 8.56
C THR A 37 3.84 -3.19 9.96
N VAL A 38 3.63 -1.97 10.46
CA VAL A 38 4.02 -1.56 11.83
C VAL A 38 2.80 -1.17 12.66
N ARG A 39 1.87 -0.40 12.08
CA ARG A 39 0.67 0.13 12.74
C ARG A 39 -0.46 0.33 11.76
N ASP A 40 -1.67 0.43 12.29
CA ASP A 40 -2.83 0.85 11.53
C ASP A 40 -2.76 2.35 11.25
N ARG A 41 -3.13 2.73 10.03
CA ARG A 41 -3.26 4.11 9.57
C ARG A 41 -4.68 4.33 9.14
N ALA A 42 -5.22 5.49 9.51
CA ALA A 42 -6.55 5.92 9.10
C ALA A 42 -6.54 7.43 8.93
N PHE A 43 -7.03 7.92 7.79
CA PHE A 43 -7.09 9.34 7.48
C PHE A 43 -8.39 9.72 6.79
N PRO A 44 -8.94 10.92 7.07
CA PRO A 44 -9.99 11.51 6.26
C PRO A 44 -9.53 11.82 4.83
N ILE A 45 -10.37 11.50 3.87
CA ILE A 45 -10.15 11.73 2.44
C ILE A 45 -10.68 13.12 2.08
N LYS A 46 -9.80 13.97 1.54
CA LYS A 46 -10.21 15.22 0.87
C LYS A 46 -10.68 14.95 -0.55
N SER A 47 -9.91 14.15 -1.27
CA SER A 47 -10.21 13.73 -2.63
C SER A 47 -9.53 12.41 -2.94
N SER A 48 -10.11 11.67 -3.87
CA SER A 48 -9.52 10.44 -4.39
C SER A 48 -9.63 10.42 -5.90
N LYS A 49 -8.60 9.90 -6.55
CA LYS A 49 -8.54 9.77 -8.00
C LYS A 49 -8.12 8.36 -8.37
N ASP A 50 -8.93 7.75 -9.22
CA ASP A 50 -8.61 6.48 -9.84
C ASP A 50 -7.39 6.60 -10.74
N GLN A 51 -6.46 5.67 -10.61
CA GLN A 51 -5.27 5.55 -11.46
C GLN A 51 -5.32 4.21 -12.23
N PRO A 52 -4.62 4.10 -13.38
CA PRO A 52 -4.58 2.86 -14.14
C PRO A 52 -4.08 1.63 -13.35
N ASP A 53 -3.18 1.86 -12.39
CA ASP A 53 -2.51 0.85 -11.58
C ASP A 53 -2.94 0.85 -10.10
N GLY A 54 -3.96 1.66 -9.75
CA GLY A 54 -4.46 1.73 -8.37
C GLY A 54 -5.28 2.98 -8.04
N LEU A 55 -4.96 3.61 -6.91
CA LEU A 55 -5.72 4.72 -6.33
C LEU A 55 -4.79 5.80 -5.77
N GLU A 56 -5.08 7.06 -6.06
CA GLU A 56 -4.48 8.20 -5.40
C GLU A 56 -5.48 8.81 -4.40
N VAL A 57 -5.02 9.10 -3.19
CA VAL A 57 -5.83 9.68 -2.12
C VAL A 57 -5.11 10.88 -1.54
N VAL A 58 -5.78 12.02 -1.52
CA VAL A 58 -5.31 13.25 -0.86
C VAL A 58 -5.96 13.35 0.51
N THR A 59 -5.14 13.52 1.53
CA THR A 59 -5.58 13.72 2.92
C THR A 59 -5.19 15.13 3.39
N GLU A 60 -5.53 15.49 4.63
CA GLU A 60 -4.99 16.71 5.27
C GLU A 60 -3.46 16.67 5.43
N ARG A 61 -2.86 15.48 5.53
CA ARG A 61 -1.45 15.32 5.90
C ARG A 61 -0.53 15.13 4.71
N ALA A 62 -0.97 14.34 3.74
CA ALA A 62 -0.14 13.89 2.63
C ALA A 62 -0.99 13.40 1.46
N THR A 63 -0.33 13.25 0.31
CA THR A 63 -0.88 12.53 -0.83
C THR A 63 -0.32 11.12 -0.85
N TYR A 64 -1.20 10.12 -0.89
CA TYR A 64 -0.85 8.71 -0.92
C TYR A 64 -1.27 8.07 -2.24
N ARG A 65 -0.34 7.39 -2.91
CA ARG A 65 -0.60 6.58 -4.10
C ARG A 65 -0.47 5.11 -3.77
N PHE A 66 -1.56 4.40 -3.92
CA PHE A 66 -1.67 2.96 -3.72
C PHE A 66 -1.55 2.26 -5.07
N LYS A 67 -0.41 1.65 -5.34
CA LYS A 67 -0.18 0.84 -6.54
C LYS A 67 -0.23 -0.62 -6.17
N ARG A 68 -0.88 -1.48 -6.98
CA ARG A 68 -0.87 -2.92 -6.69
C ARG A 68 0.58 -3.39 -6.58
N LEU A 69 0.94 -4.01 -5.45
CA LEU A 69 2.30 -4.49 -5.26
C LEU A 69 2.60 -5.65 -6.21
N THR A 70 3.60 -5.47 -7.07
CA THR A 70 4.17 -6.54 -7.89
C THR A 70 5.54 -6.91 -7.34
N LYS A 71 6.06 -8.07 -7.74
CA LYS A 71 7.43 -8.46 -7.41
C LYS A 71 8.44 -7.41 -7.86
N ASP A 72 8.31 -6.88 -9.07
CA ASP A 72 9.26 -5.88 -9.59
C ASP A 72 9.24 -4.56 -8.80
N LEU A 73 8.04 -4.12 -8.38
CA LEU A 73 7.90 -2.94 -7.51
C LEU A 73 8.48 -3.21 -6.12
N TYR A 74 8.28 -4.42 -5.58
CA TYR A 74 8.83 -4.83 -4.29
C TYR A 74 10.36 -4.85 -4.31
N ASP A 75 10.95 -5.49 -5.33
CA ASP A 75 12.40 -5.63 -5.47
C ASP A 75 13.08 -4.28 -5.70
N SER A 76 12.49 -3.39 -6.49
CA SER A 76 13.08 -2.08 -6.79
C SER A 76 12.93 -1.08 -5.64
N THR A 77 11.85 -1.15 -4.87
CA THR A 77 11.49 -0.09 -3.92
C THR A 77 11.58 -0.51 -2.46
N VAL A 78 11.09 -1.70 -2.13
CA VAL A 78 10.96 -2.16 -0.73
C VAL A 78 12.25 -2.80 -0.25
N VAL A 79 12.84 -3.71 -1.05
CA VAL A 79 14.10 -4.40 -0.72
C VAL A 79 15.24 -3.41 -0.43
N ALA A 80 15.33 -2.34 -1.22
CA ALA A 80 16.35 -1.31 -1.04
C ALA A 80 16.20 -0.49 0.26
N LYS A 81 15.00 -0.46 0.85
CA LYS A 81 14.65 0.41 1.99
C LYS A 81 14.42 -0.35 3.30
N VAL A 82 14.28 -1.68 3.25
CA VAL A 82 13.92 -2.51 4.40
C VAL A 82 14.98 -3.57 4.63
N THR A 83 15.61 -3.54 5.80
CA THR A 83 16.55 -4.58 6.24
C THR A 83 15.81 -5.89 6.50
N GLY A 84 16.38 -7.02 6.06
CA GLY A 84 15.78 -8.34 6.24
C GLY A 84 14.67 -8.66 5.24
N SER A 85 14.61 -7.94 4.11
CA SER A 85 13.69 -8.24 3.02
C SER A 85 13.86 -9.67 2.50
N ARG A 86 12.74 -10.35 2.24
CA ARG A 86 12.71 -11.71 1.73
C ARG A 86 12.61 -11.69 0.19
N PRO A 87 13.39 -12.50 -0.54
CA PRO A 87 13.17 -12.68 -1.96
C PRO A 87 11.89 -13.50 -2.22
N PHE A 88 11.14 -13.10 -3.24
CA PHE A 88 9.96 -13.83 -3.73
C PHE A 88 10.20 -14.24 -5.18
N ALA A 89 9.70 -15.40 -5.60
CA ALA A 89 9.83 -15.86 -6.98
C ALA A 89 8.80 -15.21 -7.91
N THR A 90 7.59 -14.94 -7.40
CA THR A 90 6.46 -14.42 -8.18
C THR A 90 5.68 -13.33 -7.43
N THR A 91 4.87 -12.56 -8.17
CA THR A 91 3.96 -11.57 -7.56
C THR A 91 2.90 -12.27 -6.71
N GLU A 92 2.47 -13.45 -7.11
CA GLU A 92 1.49 -14.27 -6.40
C GLU A 92 2.03 -14.71 -5.04
N GLU A 93 3.25 -15.24 -4.99
CA GLU A 93 3.91 -15.65 -3.74
C GLU A 93 4.07 -14.46 -2.77
N LEU A 94 4.49 -13.32 -3.30
CA LEU A 94 4.61 -12.07 -2.55
C LEU A 94 3.27 -11.65 -1.92
N GLN A 95 2.21 -11.65 -2.73
CA GLN A 95 0.86 -11.28 -2.29
C GLN A 95 0.31 -12.26 -1.25
N GLU A 96 0.52 -13.57 -1.46
CA GLU A 96 0.12 -14.61 -0.51
C GLU A 96 0.86 -14.53 0.83
N PHE A 97 2.14 -14.16 0.81
CA PHE A 97 2.91 -13.94 2.02
C PHE A 97 2.32 -12.81 2.86
N TYR A 98 2.12 -11.63 2.26
CA TYR A 98 1.60 -10.47 3.00
C TYR A 98 0.13 -10.62 3.40
N ARG A 99 -0.66 -11.41 2.66
CA ARG A 99 -2.04 -11.76 3.05
C ARG A 99 -2.11 -12.51 4.39
N LYS A 100 -1.03 -13.08 4.90
CA LYS A 100 -1.04 -13.73 6.24
C LYS A 100 -1.01 -12.72 7.38
N PHE A 101 -0.61 -11.48 7.09
CA PHE A 101 -0.50 -10.40 8.06
C PHE A 101 -1.64 -9.37 7.92
N SER A 102 -2.58 -9.64 7.02
CA SER A 102 -3.79 -8.85 6.85
C SER A 102 -4.66 -8.87 8.10
N ARG A 103 -5.31 -7.75 8.42
CA ARG A 103 -6.21 -7.57 9.56
C ARG A 103 -7.69 -7.52 9.16
#